data_AF-A0A1C6HY71-F1
#
_entry.id   AF-A0A1C6HY71-F1
#
_cell.length_a   1.000
_cell.length_b   1.000
_cell.length_c   1.000
_cell.angle_alpha   90.00
_cell.angle_beta   90.00
_cell.angle_gamma   90.00
#
_symmetry.space_group_name_H-M   'P 1'
#
loop_
_entity.id
_entity.type
_entity.pdbx_description
1 polymer ?
#
loop_
_entity_poly.entity_id
_entity_poly.type
_entity_poly.pdbx_seq_one_letter_code
_entity_poly.pdbx_strand_id
1 'polypeptide(L)'
;MFKRSDNEIKELFSIAKTRTDIADMLEIDEKSLRYFLFVLRPENMYRSFFISKKNGGTRQIFAPSKKLRNIQRKLAYILNLMYKPKICAYGFIKNKTILGNALQHTKKAEILNIDLKDFFSQFHFGRVVGLLCSKPYSIGKEAATTIAQIACLNGILPQGAPTSPVLTNMLCVPLDNQLMQYAKKYGLVYTRYADDITFSSYNRCISDNIISKVGDKILLDDSLKKVLDKNSLIVNDEKITFRTKNLRQEVTGVIVNKFPNVKREYYKNIRALLHNCIQNGIYIEALKYIDKGYCKNRNIISFRSDPKKQPLIEEWYKSVLIGKIHFIKQIKGEHSFTFYSLALEANKVFSKNIFDLTYFNQMNEIINKNVFVLQSTDEMKQGSGFYVPGYGLFTSYHVTEDKDFYYLWQNDVKAVISPISADINQVSADKIIDYALYNISIANVASLSMGNSSNLKIGDTVVIAGFPNYIKGDTITKEECKITGKTKLFGAPFYKVSGKIVHGASGGIVLNTNHQVVGIIKGGCSSEDEDNTSIKQGFVPIDLVISDLKAKSVL
;
A
#
# COMPACT_ATOMS: atom_id res chain seq x y z
N MET A 1 -14.88 17.14 22.85
CA MET A 1 -15.79 17.56 21.76
C MET A 1 -16.10 19.02 21.96
N PHE A 2 -16.27 19.77 20.87
CA PHE A 2 -16.85 21.12 20.94
C PHE A 2 -18.37 20.99 21.12
N LYS A 3 -18.98 21.95 21.80
CA LYS A 3 -20.43 22.13 21.82
C LYS A 3 -20.92 22.76 20.52
N ARG A 4 -20.12 23.67 19.95
CA ARG A 4 -20.41 24.33 18.67
C ARG A 4 -20.24 23.40 17.46
N SER A 5 -21.01 23.68 16.42
CA SER A 5 -20.89 23.06 15.11
C SER A 5 -19.65 23.54 14.35
N ASP A 6 -19.25 22.77 13.32
CA ASP A 6 -18.10 23.11 12.48
C ASP A 6 -18.27 24.44 11.73
N ASN A 7 -19.51 24.83 11.38
CA ASN A 7 -19.78 26.08 10.68
C ASN A 7 -19.63 27.29 11.61
N GLU A 8 -20.20 27.22 12.81
CA GLU A 8 -20.04 28.28 13.83
C GLU A 8 -18.56 28.49 14.17
N ILE A 9 -17.79 27.42 14.31
CA ILE A 9 -16.34 27.51 14.56
C ILE A 9 -15.61 28.23 13.43
N LYS A 10 -15.95 27.97 12.16
CA LYS A 10 -15.33 28.62 11.00
C LYS A 10 -15.66 30.10 10.94
N GLU A 11 -16.92 30.45 11.21
CA GLU A 11 -17.38 31.84 11.26
C GLU A 11 -16.63 32.61 12.36
N LEU A 12 -16.61 32.09 13.58
CA LEU A 12 -15.88 32.67 14.71
C LEU A 12 -14.39 32.85 14.39
N PHE A 13 -13.75 31.84 13.77
CA PHE A 13 -12.36 31.95 13.37
C PHE A 13 -12.15 33.10 12.37
N SER A 14 -13.03 33.23 11.36
CA SER A 14 -12.87 34.24 10.30
C SER A 14 -12.99 35.69 10.77
N ILE A 15 -13.66 35.92 11.90
CA ILE A 15 -13.85 37.26 12.48
C ILE A 15 -13.00 37.51 13.73
N ALA A 16 -12.23 36.51 14.19
CA ALA A 16 -11.46 36.60 15.43
C ALA A 16 -10.42 37.72 15.37
N LYS A 17 -10.42 38.62 16.36
CA LYS A 17 -9.48 39.74 16.45
C LYS A 17 -8.62 39.71 17.70
N THR A 18 -9.18 39.26 18.80
CA THR A 18 -8.64 39.39 20.16
C THR A 18 -8.36 38.04 20.79
N ARG A 19 -7.69 38.04 21.95
CA ARG A 19 -7.54 36.83 22.78
C ARG A 19 -8.89 36.29 23.27
N THR A 20 -9.85 37.16 23.57
CA THR A 20 -11.19 36.78 24.02
C THR A 20 -11.90 35.93 22.98
N ASP A 21 -11.80 36.30 21.70
CA ASP A 21 -12.37 35.52 20.60
C ASP A 21 -11.74 34.12 20.51
N ILE A 22 -10.43 34.01 20.77
CA ILE A 22 -9.74 32.71 20.82
C ILE A 22 -10.20 31.88 22.02
N ALA A 23 -10.41 32.50 23.18
CA ALA A 23 -10.93 31.81 24.38
C ALA A 23 -12.34 31.25 24.09
N ASP A 24 -13.21 32.07 23.52
CA ASP A 24 -14.57 31.68 23.15
C ASP A 24 -14.57 30.54 22.13
N MET A 25 -13.79 30.68 21.05
CA MET A 25 -13.63 29.65 20.02
C MET A 25 -13.09 28.33 20.58
N LEU A 26 -12.23 28.37 21.59
CA LEU A 26 -11.73 27.18 22.29
C LEU A 26 -12.72 26.62 23.33
N GLU A 27 -13.84 27.30 23.60
CA GLU A 27 -14.79 27.03 24.69
C GLU A 27 -14.07 26.95 26.04
N ILE A 28 -13.26 27.98 26.33
CA ILE A 28 -12.55 28.16 27.59
C ILE A 28 -12.81 29.59 28.05
N ASP A 29 -13.03 29.77 29.35
CA ASP A 29 -13.14 31.09 29.95
C ASP A 29 -11.87 31.95 29.70
N GLU A 30 -12.06 33.24 29.42
CA GLU A 30 -10.97 34.17 29.06
C GLU A 30 -9.94 34.33 30.19
N LYS A 31 -10.39 34.37 31.46
CA LYS A 31 -9.50 34.43 32.62
C LYS A 31 -8.67 33.16 32.72
N SER A 32 -9.28 32.01 32.44
CA SER A 32 -8.59 30.72 32.41
C SER A 32 -7.53 30.67 31.31
N LEU A 33 -7.82 31.20 30.11
CA LEU A 33 -6.84 31.29 29.03
C LEU A 33 -5.69 32.25 29.39
N ARG A 34 -5.99 33.40 30.02
CA ARG A 34 -4.96 34.32 30.51
C ARG A 34 -4.04 33.68 31.54
N TYR A 35 -4.62 33.04 32.55
CA TYR A 35 -3.86 32.32 33.57
C TYR A 35 -2.95 31.26 32.92
N PHE A 36 -3.48 30.53 31.94
CA PHE A 36 -2.72 29.56 31.18
C PHE A 36 -1.53 30.17 30.42
N LEU A 37 -1.75 31.28 29.72
CA LEU A 37 -0.71 31.90 28.87
C LEU A 37 0.37 32.63 29.67
N PHE A 38 0.00 33.35 30.73
CA PHE A 38 0.91 34.29 31.41
C PHE A 38 1.42 33.77 32.75
N VAL A 39 0.63 32.99 33.48
CA VAL A 39 1.01 32.46 34.80
C VAL A 39 1.62 31.07 34.67
N LEU A 40 0.90 30.10 34.09
CA LEU A 40 1.45 28.76 33.87
C LEU A 40 2.56 28.77 32.80
N ARG A 41 2.32 29.53 31.73
CA ARG A 41 3.14 29.65 30.52
C ARG A 41 3.29 28.32 29.76
N PRO A 42 2.86 28.22 28.48
CA PRO A 42 2.94 26.99 27.70
C PRO A 42 4.33 26.34 27.67
N GLU A 43 5.38 27.16 27.69
CA GLU A 43 6.79 26.74 27.68
C GLU A 43 7.13 25.81 28.86
N ASN A 44 6.61 26.10 30.05
CA ASN A 44 6.83 25.31 31.27
C ASN A 44 6.03 23.99 31.28
N MET A 45 5.17 23.79 30.27
CA MET A 45 4.23 22.67 30.21
C MET A 45 4.67 21.58 29.24
N TYR A 46 5.96 21.55 28.85
CA TYR A 46 6.56 20.52 28.03
C TYR A 46 7.53 19.64 28.81
N ARG A 47 7.58 18.37 28.43
CA ARG A 47 8.66 17.45 28.81
C ARG A 47 9.46 17.08 27.56
N SER A 48 10.77 17.30 27.60
CA SER A 48 11.67 16.88 26.54
C SER A 48 12.23 15.47 26.76
N PHE A 49 12.42 14.72 25.69
CA PHE A 49 13.15 13.46 25.71
C PHE A 49 13.68 13.09 24.33
N PHE A 50 14.66 12.18 24.27
CA PHE A 50 15.25 11.72 23.02
C PHE A 50 14.68 10.37 22.57
N ILE A 51 14.57 10.20 21.25
CA ILE A 51 14.29 8.92 20.58
C ILE A 51 15.38 8.69 19.53
N SER A 52 15.90 7.48 19.39
CA SER A 52 16.86 7.12 18.33
C SER A 52 16.22 7.26 16.94
N LYS A 53 16.92 7.88 15.99
CA LYS A 53 16.54 7.87 14.57
C LYS A 53 16.91 6.51 13.95
N LYS A 54 16.27 6.16 12.82
CA LYS A 54 16.56 4.90 12.10
C LYS A 54 17.98 4.85 11.52
N ASN A 55 18.53 5.99 11.12
CA ASN A 55 19.83 6.09 10.46
C ASN A 55 20.95 6.51 11.44
N GLY A 56 20.75 6.31 12.75
CA GLY A 56 21.66 6.81 13.79
C GLY A 56 21.33 8.24 14.25
N GLY A 57 21.88 8.62 15.40
CA GLY A 57 21.58 9.88 16.08
C GLY A 57 20.25 9.88 16.85
N THR A 58 19.91 11.04 17.42
CA THR A 58 18.72 11.21 18.26
C THR A 58 17.77 12.28 17.71
N ARG A 59 16.50 12.18 18.10
CA ARG A 59 15.43 13.13 17.84
C ARG A 59 14.89 13.60 19.18
N GLN A 60 15.01 14.88 19.47
CA GLN A 60 14.40 15.48 20.64
C GLN A 60 12.90 15.66 20.40
N ILE A 61 12.08 15.11 21.29
CA ILE A 61 10.62 15.24 21.31
C ILE A 61 10.23 16.13 22.48
N PHE A 62 9.34 17.06 22.22
CA PHE A 62 8.72 17.92 23.23
C PHE A 62 7.27 17.51 23.41
N ALA A 63 6.98 16.73 24.44
CA ALA A 63 5.62 16.28 24.73
C ALA A 63 4.90 17.28 25.64
N PRO A 64 3.77 17.87 25.20
CA PRO A 64 2.99 18.76 26.06
C PRO A 64 2.31 17.98 27.18
N SER A 65 2.18 18.62 28.34
CA SER A 65 1.38 18.14 29.47
C SER A 65 -0.08 17.93 29.07
N LYS A 66 -0.84 17.14 29.85
CA LYS A 66 -2.23 16.80 29.52
C LYS A 66 -3.10 18.05 29.28
N LYS A 67 -2.93 19.10 30.09
CA LYS A 67 -3.67 20.37 29.99
C LYS A 67 -3.38 21.09 28.67
N LEU A 68 -2.10 21.38 28.37
CA LEU A 68 -1.70 22.05 27.13
C LEU A 68 -2.07 21.21 25.90
N ARG A 69 -1.86 19.89 25.96
CA ARG A 69 -2.22 18.96 24.87
C ARG A 69 -3.70 19.01 24.52
N ASN A 70 -4.59 19.14 25.50
CA ASN A 70 -6.03 19.24 25.26
C ASN A 70 -6.40 20.54 24.54
N ILE A 71 -5.83 21.67 24.96
CA ILE A 71 -6.02 22.97 24.30
C ILE A 71 -5.47 22.91 22.87
N GLN A 72 -4.26 22.39 22.69
CA GLN A 72 -3.65 22.23 21.37
C GLN A 72 -4.45 21.28 20.46
N ARG A 73 -5.08 20.23 20.99
CA ARG A 73 -5.96 19.35 20.19
C ARG A 73 -7.22 20.08 19.72
N LYS A 74 -7.84 20.88 20.58
CA LYS A 74 -8.97 21.75 20.22
C LYS A 74 -8.55 22.74 19.13
N LEU A 75 -7.42 23.42 19.31
CA LEU A 75 -6.88 24.35 18.33
C LEU A 75 -6.52 23.65 17.00
N ALA A 76 -5.88 22.49 17.05
CA ALA A 76 -5.54 21.71 15.85
C ALA A 76 -6.80 21.29 15.07
N TYR A 77 -7.89 20.95 15.76
CA TYR A 77 -9.18 20.67 15.12
C TYR A 77 -9.69 21.89 14.34
N ILE A 78 -9.75 23.06 15.00
CA ILE A 78 -10.17 24.33 14.37
C ILE A 78 -9.30 24.65 13.15
N LEU A 79 -7.96 24.57 13.29
CA LEU A 79 -7.04 24.84 12.19
C LEU A 79 -7.23 23.88 11.01
N ASN A 80 -7.57 22.61 11.26
CA ASN A 80 -7.89 21.65 10.20
C ASN A 80 -9.21 21.97 9.49
N LEU A 81 -10.19 22.56 10.17
CA LEU A 81 -11.43 23.02 9.53
C LEU A 81 -11.18 24.19 8.57
N MET A 82 -10.18 25.04 8.89
CA MET A 82 -9.82 26.21 8.08
C MET A 82 -8.85 25.88 6.95
N TYR A 83 -7.95 24.91 7.17
CA TYR A 83 -6.94 24.55 6.20
C TYR A 83 -7.54 23.86 4.97
N LYS A 84 -7.21 24.39 3.79
CA LYS A 84 -7.51 23.75 2.48
C LYS A 84 -6.24 23.06 1.96
N PRO A 85 -6.12 21.72 2.06
CA PRO A 85 -4.90 21.04 1.69
C PRO A 85 -4.60 21.13 0.19
N LYS A 86 -3.32 21.34 -0.15
CA LYS A 86 -2.84 21.23 -1.54
C LYS A 86 -2.91 19.79 -2.04
N ILE A 87 -3.14 19.60 -3.33
CA ILE A 87 -3.24 18.26 -3.93
C ILE A 87 -1.92 17.47 -3.77
N CYS A 88 -0.78 18.14 -3.86
CA CYS A 88 0.56 17.57 -3.71
C CYS A 88 0.95 17.23 -2.26
N ALA A 89 0.29 17.79 -1.24
CA ALA A 89 0.63 17.58 0.16
C ALA A 89 -0.07 16.33 0.70
N TYR A 90 0.66 15.36 1.27
CA TYR A 90 0.13 14.10 1.81
C TYR A 90 0.34 13.94 3.31
N GLY A 91 1.40 14.52 3.88
CA GLY A 91 1.73 14.38 5.30
C GLY A 91 0.70 15.07 6.19
N PHE A 92 0.31 14.42 7.29
CA PHE A 92 -0.59 14.95 8.32
C PHE A 92 -2.00 15.38 7.84
N ILE A 93 -2.43 14.91 6.67
CA ILE A 93 -3.74 15.27 6.10
C ILE A 93 -4.67 14.07 6.21
N LYS A 94 -5.88 14.31 6.75
CA LYS A 94 -6.92 13.29 6.85
C LYS A 94 -7.22 12.71 5.46
N ASN A 95 -7.37 11.39 5.38
CA ASN A 95 -7.64 10.62 4.15
C ASN A 95 -6.52 10.63 3.10
N LYS A 96 -5.36 11.24 3.36
CA LYS A 96 -4.16 11.06 2.53
C LYS A 96 -3.23 10.05 3.18
N THR A 97 -2.70 9.14 2.37
CA THR A 97 -1.94 7.98 2.84
C THR A 97 -0.57 7.91 2.18
N ILE A 98 0.35 7.18 2.81
CA ILE A 98 1.66 6.83 2.25
C ILE A 98 1.49 6.12 0.89
N LEU A 99 0.50 5.21 0.78
CA LEU A 99 0.18 4.56 -0.49
C LEU A 99 -0.27 5.57 -1.56
N GLY A 100 -1.17 6.49 -1.21
CA GLY A 100 -1.65 7.53 -2.12
C GLY A 100 -0.54 8.43 -2.64
N ASN A 101 0.45 8.72 -1.80
CA ASN A 101 1.66 9.43 -2.18
C ASN A 101 2.51 8.62 -3.16
N ALA A 102 2.84 7.37 -2.80
CA ALA A 102 3.65 6.47 -3.61
C ALA A 102 3.05 6.20 -5.01
N LEU A 103 1.72 6.12 -5.10
CA LEU A 103 1.00 5.94 -6.37
C LEU A 103 1.29 7.06 -7.39
N GLN A 104 1.50 8.31 -6.96
CA GLN A 104 1.81 9.42 -7.86
C GLN A 104 3.14 9.22 -8.61
N HIS A 105 4.07 8.46 -8.02
CA HIS A 105 5.43 8.25 -8.53
C HIS A 105 5.67 6.83 -9.03
N THR A 106 4.61 6.06 -9.29
CA THR A 106 4.72 4.70 -9.79
C THR A 106 5.08 4.67 -11.29
N LYS A 107 5.93 3.71 -11.71
CA LYS A 107 6.40 3.53 -13.10
C LYS A 107 7.13 4.74 -13.71
N LYS A 108 7.89 5.46 -12.89
CA LYS A 108 8.65 6.64 -13.32
C LYS A 108 10.06 6.25 -13.71
N ALA A 109 10.62 6.89 -14.75
CA ALA A 109 12.00 6.64 -15.16
C ALA A 109 12.99 7.10 -14.10
N GLU A 110 12.69 8.19 -13.41
CA GLU A 110 13.56 8.81 -12.42
C GLU A 110 12.76 9.33 -11.23
N ILE A 111 13.35 9.22 -10.03
CA ILE A 111 12.82 9.76 -8.78
C ILE A 111 13.93 10.49 -8.05
N LEU A 112 13.63 11.70 -7.58
CA LEU A 112 14.44 12.50 -6.68
C LEU A 112 13.67 12.69 -5.37
N ASN A 113 14.25 12.26 -4.26
CA ASN A 113 13.73 12.56 -2.93
C ASN A 113 14.66 13.57 -2.22
N ILE A 114 14.05 14.51 -1.53
CA ILE A 114 14.69 15.59 -0.78
C ILE A 114 14.09 15.60 0.63
N ASP A 115 14.92 15.59 1.66
CA ASP A 115 14.51 15.66 3.08
C ASP A 115 14.86 17.05 3.62
N LEU A 116 13.95 17.66 4.39
CA LEU A 116 14.19 18.95 5.05
C LEU A 116 14.77 18.76 6.45
N LYS A 117 15.84 19.50 6.77
CA LYS A 117 16.53 19.39 8.06
C LYS A 117 15.71 19.99 9.19
N ASP A 118 15.52 19.27 10.30
CA ASP A 118 14.86 19.80 11.52
C ASP A 118 13.53 20.54 11.23
N PHE A 119 12.71 19.95 10.35
CA PHE A 119 11.55 20.57 9.69
C PHE A 119 10.66 21.45 10.58
N PHE A 120 10.25 20.97 11.76
CA PHE A 120 9.36 21.73 12.64
C PHE A 120 10.01 22.99 13.21
N SER A 121 11.28 22.91 13.62
CA SER A 121 11.98 24.03 14.27
C SER A 121 12.33 25.17 13.30
N GLN A 122 12.23 24.95 11.99
CA GLN A 122 12.40 25.99 10.98
C GLN A 122 11.21 26.97 10.89
N PHE A 123 10.09 26.66 11.56
CA PHE A 123 8.90 27.50 11.57
C PHE A 123 8.79 28.26 12.89
N HIS A 124 9.11 29.56 12.82
CA HIS A 124 9.14 30.46 13.97
C HIS A 124 7.78 31.10 14.27
N PHE A 125 7.63 31.57 15.51
CA PHE A 125 6.46 32.26 16.05
C PHE A 125 5.93 33.36 15.11
N GLY A 126 6.81 34.23 14.62
CA GLY A 126 6.45 35.31 13.71
C GLY A 126 5.85 34.83 12.39
N ARG A 127 6.29 33.68 11.86
CA ARG A 127 5.70 33.09 10.64
C ARG A 127 4.29 32.57 10.90
N VAL A 128 4.04 31.99 12.07
CA VAL A 128 2.68 31.55 12.47
C VAL A 128 1.75 32.76 12.56
N VAL A 129 2.18 33.84 13.22
CA VAL A 129 1.40 35.07 13.30
C VAL A 129 1.16 35.65 11.91
N GLY A 130 2.21 35.80 11.10
CA GLY A 130 2.12 36.34 9.74
C GLY A 130 1.20 35.54 8.82
N LEU A 131 1.25 34.20 8.90
CA LEU A 131 0.34 33.31 8.16
C LEU A 131 -1.12 33.61 8.51
N LEU A 132 -1.45 33.69 9.80
CA LEU A 132 -2.82 33.84 10.27
C LEU A 132 -3.37 35.24 10.00
N CYS A 133 -2.53 36.27 10.05
CA CYS A 133 -2.91 37.64 9.67
C CYS A 133 -3.07 37.82 8.15
N SER A 134 -2.45 36.94 7.34
CA SER A 134 -2.49 37.04 5.88
C SER A 134 -3.74 36.36 5.29
N LYS A 135 -4.10 36.74 4.05
CA LYS A 135 -5.11 36.00 3.28
C LYS A 135 -4.69 34.53 3.15
N PRO A 136 -5.64 33.57 3.24
CA PRO A 136 -7.08 33.75 3.32
C PRO A 136 -7.65 33.85 4.74
N TYR A 137 -6.81 33.81 5.78
CA TYR A 137 -7.28 33.72 7.17
C TYR A 137 -7.61 35.09 7.75
N SER A 138 -6.74 36.08 7.53
CA SER A 138 -6.98 37.50 7.82
C SER A 138 -7.52 37.81 9.22
N ILE A 139 -7.13 37.03 10.24
CA ILE A 139 -7.55 37.23 11.62
C ILE A 139 -6.73 38.37 12.26
N GLY A 140 -7.24 38.95 13.35
CA GLY A 140 -6.54 40.04 14.05
C GLY A 140 -5.22 39.60 14.67
N LYS A 141 -4.27 40.53 14.73
CA LYS A 141 -2.90 40.28 15.20
C LYS A 141 -2.86 39.71 16.62
N GLU A 142 -3.74 40.15 17.51
CA GLU A 142 -3.81 39.66 18.89
C GLU A 142 -4.32 38.20 18.95
N ALA A 143 -5.37 37.88 18.19
CA ALA A 143 -5.85 36.50 18.03
C ALA A 143 -4.76 35.57 17.45
N ALA A 144 -4.07 36.01 16.38
CA ALA A 144 -2.97 35.27 15.77
C ALA A 144 -1.80 35.05 16.75
N THR A 145 -1.44 36.08 17.52
CA THR A 145 -0.40 36.01 18.56
C THR A 145 -0.78 35.02 19.65
N THR A 146 -2.03 35.02 20.09
CA THR A 146 -2.56 34.06 21.07
C THR A 146 -2.44 32.62 20.56
N ILE A 147 -2.83 32.36 19.31
CA ILE A 147 -2.67 31.03 18.67
C ILE A 147 -1.19 30.63 18.64
N ALA A 148 -0.29 31.54 18.26
CA ALA A 148 1.13 31.28 18.22
C ALA A 148 1.72 30.98 19.62
N GLN A 149 1.26 31.67 20.67
CA GLN A 149 1.67 31.40 22.06
C GLN A 149 1.24 30.00 22.53
N ILE A 150 0.06 29.54 22.12
CA ILE A 150 -0.40 28.18 22.43
C ILE A 150 0.40 27.13 21.65
N ALA A 151 0.79 27.43 20.41
CA ALA A 151 1.37 26.45 19.48
C ALA A 151 2.89 26.32 19.56
N CYS A 152 3.60 27.42 19.83
CA CYS A 152 5.06 27.45 19.81
C CYS A 152 5.66 27.18 21.19
N LEU A 153 6.86 26.60 21.19
CA LEU A 153 7.74 26.44 22.33
C LEU A 153 9.04 27.18 22.01
N ASN A 154 9.49 28.08 22.87
CA ASN A 154 10.73 28.86 22.69
C ASN A 154 10.80 29.52 21.29
N GLY A 155 9.68 30.06 20.82
CA GLY A 155 9.61 30.77 19.54
C GLY A 155 9.54 29.89 18.28
N ILE A 156 9.46 28.57 18.39
CA ILE A 156 9.37 27.63 17.24
C ILE A 156 8.23 26.62 17.39
N LEU A 157 7.80 25.98 16.30
CA LEU A 157 6.89 24.85 16.37
C LEU A 157 7.63 23.60 16.92
N PRO A 158 7.18 23.01 18.04
CA PRO A 158 7.84 21.86 18.63
C PRO A 158 7.42 20.55 17.98
N GLN A 159 8.34 19.59 17.93
CA GLN A 159 8.03 18.21 17.57
C GLN A 159 7.31 17.50 18.73
N GLY A 160 6.00 17.32 18.60
CA GLY A 160 5.16 16.63 19.59
C GLY A 160 3.88 17.38 19.97
N ALA A 161 3.77 18.67 19.63
CA ALA A 161 2.53 19.41 19.82
C ALA A 161 1.46 19.00 18.78
N PRO A 162 0.19 18.82 19.19
CA PRO A 162 -0.93 18.53 18.28
C PRO A 162 -1.16 19.56 17.16
N THR A 163 -0.78 20.83 17.37
CA THR A 163 -0.96 21.92 16.39
C THR A 163 0.11 21.97 15.32
N SER A 164 1.35 21.55 15.63
CA SER A 164 2.48 21.65 14.70
C SER A 164 2.20 21.01 13.33
N PRO A 165 1.61 19.79 13.22
CA PRO A 165 1.36 19.14 11.94
C PRO A 165 0.47 19.94 10.97
N VAL A 166 -0.60 20.58 11.46
CA VAL A 166 -1.50 21.37 10.60
C VAL A 166 -0.88 22.73 10.28
N LEU A 167 -0.22 23.37 11.26
CA LEU A 167 0.44 24.66 11.05
C LEU A 167 1.58 24.58 10.04
N THR A 168 2.44 23.55 10.10
CA THR A 168 3.51 23.40 9.10
C THR A 168 2.96 23.20 7.70
N ASN A 169 1.86 22.46 7.54
CA ASN A 169 1.18 22.32 6.25
C ASN A 169 0.60 23.64 5.73
N MET A 170 -0.04 24.44 6.59
CA MET A 170 -0.53 25.77 6.22
C MET A 170 0.64 26.70 5.82
N LEU A 171 1.75 26.64 6.54
CA LEU A 171 2.97 27.41 6.27
C LEU A 171 3.70 26.98 5.00
N CYS A 172 3.57 25.72 4.58
CA CYS A 172 4.16 25.20 3.36
C CYS A 172 3.34 25.52 2.09
N VAL A 173 2.17 26.16 2.19
CA VAL A 173 1.35 26.49 1.00
C VAL A 173 2.11 27.31 -0.05
N PRO A 174 2.89 28.35 0.30
CA PRO A 174 3.68 29.10 -0.68
C PRO A 174 4.78 28.24 -1.33
N LEU A 175 5.46 27.40 -0.55
CA LEU A 175 6.44 26.43 -1.05
C LEU A 175 5.79 25.46 -2.04
N ASP A 176 4.67 24.85 -1.66
CA ASP A 176 3.94 23.89 -2.50
C ASP A 176 3.53 24.51 -3.83
N ASN A 177 3.05 25.76 -3.83
CA ASN A 177 2.72 26.47 -5.07
C ASN A 177 3.95 26.65 -5.98
N GLN A 178 5.08 27.05 -5.41
CA GLN A 178 6.32 27.29 -6.17
C GLN A 178 6.92 25.98 -6.69
N LEU A 179 6.93 24.92 -5.89
CA LEU A 179 7.42 23.60 -6.30
C LEU A 179 6.48 22.92 -7.31
N MET A 180 5.17 23.14 -7.23
CA MET A 180 4.24 22.72 -8.28
C MET A 180 4.49 23.45 -9.60
N GLN A 181 4.76 24.76 -9.56
CA GLN A 181 5.12 25.53 -10.77
C GLN A 181 6.45 25.07 -11.36
N TYR A 182 7.45 24.86 -10.51
CA TYR A 182 8.73 24.28 -10.89
C TYR A 182 8.54 22.91 -11.54
N ALA A 183 7.77 22.01 -10.91
CA ALA A 183 7.48 20.69 -11.46
C ALA A 183 6.80 20.78 -12.83
N LYS A 184 5.81 21.67 -12.98
CA LYS A 184 5.12 21.89 -14.25
C LYS A 184 6.08 22.34 -15.36
N LYS A 185 7.01 23.24 -15.06
CA LYS A 185 8.02 23.75 -16.02
C LYS A 185 8.85 22.61 -16.63
N TYR A 186 9.20 21.60 -15.83
CA TYR A 186 10.03 20.47 -16.24
C TYR A 186 9.25 19.17 -16.49
N GLY A 187 7.91 19.22 -16.54
CA GLY A 187 7.08 18.02 -16.75
C GLY A 187 7.21 16.96 -15.66
N LEU A 188 7.48 17.36 -14.41
CA LEU A 188 7.66 16.49 -13.26
C LEU A 188 6.35 16.28 -12.49
N VAL A 189 6.26 15.15 -11.80
CA VAL A 189 5.28 14.95 -10.72
C VAL A 189 5.92 15.32 -9.39
N TYR A 190 5.23 16.14 -8.60
CA TYR A 190 5.68 16.61 -7.30
C TYR A 190 4.69 16.25 -6.19
N THR A 191 5.20 15.73 -5.09
CA THR A 191 4.47 15.59 -3.84
C THR A 191 5.33 15.94 -2.63
N ARG A 192 4.67 16.22 -1.51
CA ARG A 192 5.30 16.45 -0.21
C ARG A 192 4.61 15.66 0.88
N TYR A 193 5.36 14.84 1.61
CA TYR A 193 4.92 14.14 2.80
C TYR A 193 5.64 14.71 4.02
N ALA A 194 5.04 15.72 4.66
CA ALA A 194 5.68 16.48 5.73
C ALA A 194 7.00 17.13 5.25
N ASP A 195 8.14 16.63 5.72
CA ASP A 195 9.51 17.03 5.39
C ASP A 195 10.09 16.32 4.16
N ASP A 196 9.52 15.18 3.77
CA ASP A 196 9.92 14.46 2.56
C ASP A 196 9.27 15.10 1.32
N ILE A 197 10.10 15.57 0.40
CA ILE A 197 9.71 16.05 -0.93
C ILE A 197 10.12 15.02 -1.99
N THR A 198 9.22 14.72 -2.91
CA THR A 198 9.50 13.79 -4.02
C THR A 198 9.17 14.44 -5.36
N PHE A 199 10.14 14.39 -6.27
CA PHE A 199 9.96 14.65 -7.70
C PHE A 199 10.12 13.35 -8.50
N SER A 200 9.35 13.19 -9.58
CA SER A 200 9.57 12.10 -10.53
C SER A 200 9.21 12.46 -11.95
N SER A 201 9.80 11.76 -12.91
CA SER A 201 9.60 11.99 -14.35
C SER A 201 9.40 10.68 -15.11
N TYR A 202 8.68 10.73 -16.23
CA TYR A 202 8.56 9.60 -17.17
C TYR A 202 9.79 9.43 -18.05
N ASN A 203 10.56 10.51 -18.26
CA ASN A 203 11.74 10.56 -19.10
C ASN A 203 12.99 10.91 -18.26
N ARG A 204 14.18 10.79 -18.86
CA ARG A 204 15.42 11.33 -18.29
C ARG A 204 15.34 12.86 -18.33
N CYS A 205 14.91 13.45 -17.23
CA CYS A 205 14.68 14.89 -17.13
C CYS A 205 15.33 15.43 -15.87
N ILE A 206 15.30 14.64 -14.79
CA ILE A 206 15.89 15.02 -13.52
C ILE A 206 17.40 14.99 -13.65
N SER A 207 17.96 13.90 -14.21
CA SER A 207 19.40 13.77 -14.43
C SER A 207 20.00 14.89 -15.27
N ASP A 208 19.22 15.41 -16.22
CA ASP A 208 19.73 16.28 -17.28
C ASP A 208 19.58 17.76 -16.92
N ASN A 209 18.60 18.11 -16.07
CA ASN A 209 18.23 19.51 -15.83
C ASN A 209 18.16 19.94 -14.36
N ILE A 210 18.00 18.97 -13.44
CA ILE A 210 17.57 19.26 -12.05
C ILE A 210 18.68 18.94 -11.05
N ILE A 211 19.53 17.98 -11.37
CA ILE A 211 20.63 17.56 -10.50
C ILE A 211 21.95 17.48 -11.24
N SER A 212 23.03 17.65 -10.50
CA SER A 212 24.37 17.23 -10.89
C SER A 212 24.95 16.28 -9.85
N LYS A 213 25.84 15.39 -10.28
CA LYS A 213 26.52 14.43 -9.39
C LYS A 213 27.98 14.83 -9.26
N VAL A 214 28.44 14.98 -8.02
CA VAL A 214 29.85 15.25 -7.70
C VAL A 214 30.29 14.18 -6.70
N GLY A 215 31.02 13.18 -7.18
CA GLY A 215 31.27 11.94 -6.44
C GLY A 215 29.94 11.24 -6.09
N ASP A 216 29.76 10.88 -4.82
CA ASP A 216 28.53 10.27 -4.31
C ASP A 216 27.42 11.28 -3.95
N LYS A 217 27.72 12.58 -4.01
CA LYS A 217 26.77 13.63 -3.62
C LYS A 217 25.93 14.10 -4.80
N ILE A 218 24.66 14.39 -4.50
CA ILE A 218 23.70 14.96 -5.45
C ILE A 218 23.54 16.43 -5.12
N LEU A 219 23.79 17.29 -6.09
CA LEU A 219 23.57 18.73 -5.99
C LEU A 219 22.31 19.10 -6.75
N LEU A 220 21.43 19.85 -6.11
CA LEU A 220 20.24 20.42 -6.75
C LEU A 220 20.66 21.63 -7.60
N ASP A 221 19.95 21.85 -8.70
CA ASP A 221 20.10 23.06 -9.50
C ASP A 221 19.72 24.33 -8.70
N ASP A 222 20.27 25.46 -9.13
CA ASP A 222 20.13 26.73 -8.41
C ASP A 222 18.68 27.23 -8.37
N SER A 223 17.86 26.92 -9.36
CA SER A 223 16.47 27.39 -9.38
C SER A 223 15.61 26.64 -8.37
N LEU A 224 15.86 25.36 -8.14
CA LEU A 224 15.21 24.60 -7.06
C LEU A 224 15.69 25.06 -5.67
N LYS A 225 17.00 25.27 -5.49
CA LYS A 225 17.57 25.81 -4.23
C LYS A 225 16.97 27.17 -3.88
N LYS A 226 16.90 28.08 -4.86
CA LYS A 226 16.28 29.40 -4.68
C LYS A 226 14.83 29.32 -4.18
N VAL A 227 14.05 28.34 -4.63
CA VAL A 227 12.68 28.14 -4.12
C VAL A 227 12.70 27.73 -2.65
N LEU A 228 13.59 26.83 -2.25
CA LEU A 228 13.71 26.36 -0.86
C LEU A 228 14.20 27.48 0.06
N ASP A 229 15.24 28.21 -0.36
CA ASP A 229 15.81 29.35 0.38
C ASP A 229 14.80 30.48 0.56
N LYS A 230 14.02 30.80 -0.49
CA LYS A 230 12.95 31.81 -0.43
C LYS A 230 11.88 31.49 0.62
N ASN A 231 11.68 30.20 0.92
CA ASN A 231 10.74 29.76 1.96
C ASN A 231 11.43 29.52 3.31
N SER A 232 12.72 29.84 3.42
CA SER A 232 13.57 29.63 4.60
C SER A 232 13.55 28.18 5.07
N LEU A 233 13.71 27.25 4.11
CA LEU A 233 13.73 25.82 4.39
C LEU A 233 15.06 25.20 3.95
N ILE A 234 15.79 24.68 4.91
CA ILE A 234 17.09 24.06 4.75
C ILE A 234 16.92 22.60 4.36
N VAL A 235 17.62 22.20 3.30
CA VAL A 235 17.71 20.82 2.82
C VAL A 235 18.72 20.03 3.64
N ASN A 236 18.45 18.74 3.80
CA ASN A 236 19.42 17.78 4.29
C ASN A 236 20.17 17.13 3.11
N ASP A 237 21.31 17.72 2.73
CA ASP A 237 22.08 17.30 1.54
C ASP A 237 22.51 15.82 1.59
N GLU A 238 22.77 15.28 2.79
CA GLU A 238 23.16 13.87 2.97
C GLU A 238 22.02 12.89 2.71
N LYS A 239 20.77 13.38 2.69
CA LYS A 239 19.57 12.56 2.49
C LYS A 239 18.91 12.79 1.14
N ILE A 240 19.50 13.62 0.27
CA ILE A 240 19.05 13.72 -1.11
C ILE A 240 19.32 12.37 -1.78
N THR A 241 18.31 11.79 -2.42
CA THR A 241 18.48 10.53 -3.14
C THR A 241 17.89 10.61 -4.53
N PHE A 242 18.62 10.09 -5.51
CA PHE A 242 18.21 10.00 -6.90
C PHE A 242 18.27 8.54 -7.36
N ARG A 243 17.19 8.04 -7.95
CA ARG A 243 17.07 6.65 -8.41
C ARG A 243 16.42 6.58 -9.79
N THR A 244 17.07 5.87 -10.70
CA THR A 244 16.51 5.51 -12.01
C THR A 244 15.69 4.23 -11.92
N LYS A 245 14.88 3.93 -12.95
CA LYS A 245 14.02 2.73 -13.03
C LYS A 245 14.77 1.40 -12.87
N ASN A 246 16.07 1.39 -13.15
CA ASN A 246 16.94 0.21 -13.04
C ASN A 246 17.36 -0.09 -11.59
N LEU A 247 17.21 0.88 -10.69
CA LEU A 247 17.47 0.74 -9.26
C LEU A 247 16.15 0.66 -8.50
N ARG A 248 16.17 0.14 -7.27
CA ARG A 248 15.00 0.20 -6.39
C ARG A 248 14.62 1.66 -6.13
N GLN A 249 13.44 2.03 -6.58
CA GLN A 249 12.82 3.34 -6.38
C GLN A 249 11.88 3.28 -5.18
N GLU A 250 11.96 4.28 -4.30
CA GLU A 250 11.21 4.32 -3.06
C GLU A 250 10.67 5.73 -2.82
N VAL A 251 9.42 5.79 -2.36
CA VAL A 251 8.76 7.02 -1.90
C VAL A 251 8.16 6.74 -0.54
N THR A 252 8.58 7.49 0.49
CA THR A 252 8.07 7.39 1.87
C THR A 252 8.06 5.95 2.44
N GLY A 253 9.06 5.12 2.12
CA GLY A 253 9.10 3.72 2.60
C GLY A 253 8.56 2.66 1.63
N VAL A 254 7.90 3.08 0.55
CA VAL A 254 7.16 2.19 -0.38
C VAL A 254 7.90 2.10 -1.72
N ILE A 255 8.08 0.89 -2.23
CA ILE A 255 8.70 0.63 -3.54
C ILE A 255 7.71 1.00 -4.65
N VAL A 256 8.17 1.70 -5.69
CA VAL A 256 7.29 2.27 -6.73
C VAL A 256 7.66 1.94 -8.18
N ASN A 257 8.69 1.11 -8.41
CA ASN A 257 9.20 0.81 -9.77
C ASN A 257 8.09 0.38 -10.76
N LYS A 258 7.22 -0.55 -10.35
CA LYS A 258 6.13 -1.10 -11.19
C LYS A 258 4.75 -0.83 -10.61
N PHE A 259 4.60 -1.09 -9.31
CA PHE A 259 3.41 -0.83 -8.51
C PHE A 259 3.86 -0.66 -7.05
N PRO A 260 3.06 0.02 -6.20
CA PRO A 260 3.37 0.14 -4.78
C PRO A 260 3.60 -1.22 -4.13
N ASN A 261 4.75 -1.37 -3.48
CA ASN A 261 5.14 -2.63 -2.88
C ASN A 261 5.95 -2.40 -1.60
N VAL A 262 5.98 -3.40 -0.73
CA VAL A 262 6.78 -3.38 0.50
C VAL A 262 8.19 -3.91 0.22
N LYS A 263 9.14 -3.51 1.05
CA LYS A 263 10.48 -4.10 1.06
C LYS A 263 10.41 -5.59 1.39
N ARG A 264 11.13 -6.43 0.65
CA ARG A 264 11.17 -7.89 0.88
C ARG A 264 11.68 -8.20 2.28
N GLU A 265 12.64 -7.40 2.75
CA GLU A 265 13.24 -7.47 4.07
C GLU A 265 12.19 -7.21 5.17
N TYR A 266 11.24 -6.30 4.92
CA TYR A 266 10.16 -6.00 5.86
C TYR A 266 9.19 -7.18 5.99
N TYR A 267 8.78 -7.79 4.88
CA TYR A 267 7.96 -9.01 4.88
C TYR A 267 8.69 -10.17 5.59
N LYS A 268 9.94 -10.43 5.21
CA LYS A 268 10.76 -11.50 5.83
C LYS A 268 10.92 -11.30 7.34
N ASN A 269 11.10 -10.06 7.78
CA ASN A 269 11.19 -9.75 9.20
C ASN A 269 9.90 -10.11 9.94
N ILE A 270 8.72 -9.74 9.43
CA ILE A 270 7.45 -10.08 10.09
C ILE A 270 7.25 -11.59 10.15
N ARG A 271 7.49 -12.29 9.04
CA ARG A 271 7.38 -13.76 8.98
C ARG A 271 8.29 -14.42 10.01
N ALA A 272 9.54 -13.95 10.15
CA ALA A 272 10.46 -14.46 11.17
C ALA A 272 9.96 -14.20 12.59
N LEU A 273 9.41 -13.00 12.87
CA LEU A 273 8.85 -12.69 14.19
C LEU A 273 7.65 -13.60 14.53
N LEU A 274 6.74 -13.82 13.58
CA LEU A 274 5.59 -14.72 13.76
C LEU A 274 6.03 -16.16 13.98
N HIS A 275 6.95 -16.66 13.15
CA HIS A 275 7.51 -18.00 13.32
C HIS A 275 8.18 -18.16 14.69
N ASN A 276 8.98 -17.18 15.13
CA ASN A 276 9.60 -17.21 16.44
C ASN A 276 8.58 -17.19 17.59
N CYS A 277 7.44 -16.52 17.43
CA CYS A 277 6.36 -16.59 18.42
C CYS A 277 5.73 -17.99 18.49
N ILE A 278 5.58 -18.69 17.36
CA ILE A 278 5.08 -20.07 17.35
C ILE A 278 6.07 -21.00 18.07
N GLN A 279 7.37 -20.83 17.82
CA GLN A 279 8.40 -21.72 18.39
C GLN A 279 8.72 -21.43 19.86
N ASN A 280 8.81 -20.15 20.25
CA ASN A 280 9.32 -19.74 21.56
C ASN A 280 8.25 -19.12 22.47
N GLY A 281 7.04 -18.88 21.98
CA GLY A 281 6.01 -18.13 22.69
C GLY A 281 6.14 -16.60 22.54
N ILE A 282 5.02 -15.92 22.72
CA ILE A 282 4.86 -14.48 22.46
C ILE A 282 5.72 -13.65 23.44
N TYR A 283 5.68 -13.97 24.73
CA TYR A 283 6.39 -13.22 25.76
C TYR A 283 7.91 -13.20 25.56
N ILE A 284 8.51 -14.37 25.28
CA ILE A 284 9.95 -14.49 25.07
C ILE A 284 10.39 -13.65 23.87
N GLU A 285 9.66 -13.73 22.76
CA GLU A 285 9.99 -12.94 21.57
C GLU A 285 9.76 -11.43 21.81
N ALA A 286 8.74 -11.05 22.59
CA ALA A 286 8.52 -9.66 22.99
C ALA A 286 9.70 -9.11 23.82
N LEU A 287 10.24 -9.88 24.76
CA LEU A 287 11.43 -9.50 25.53
C LEU A 287 12.66 -9.33 24.61
N LYS A 288 12.92 -10.29 23.71
CA LYS A 288 14.00 -10.17 22.71
C LYS A 288 13.84 -8.92 21.85
N TYR A 289 12.61 -8.57 21.49
CA TYR A 289 12.30 -7.36 20.72
C TYR A 289 12.60 -6.07 21.51
N ILE A 290 12.30 -6.06 22.81
CA ILE A 290 12.65 -4.97 23.73
C ILE A 290 14.17 -4.85 23.85
N ASP A 291 14.87 -5.97 24.02
CA ASP A 291 16.32 -6.04 24.28
C ASP A 291 17.15 -5.57 23.08
N LYS A 292 16.64 -5.80 21.87
CA LYS A 292 17.20 -5.23 20.63
C LYS A 292 16.96 -3.73 20.49
N GLY A 293 16.31 -3.09 21.46
CA GLY A 293 16.04 -1.65 21.47
C GLY A 293 14.93 -1.21 20.51
N TYR A 294 14.12 -2.14 20.00
CA TYR A 294 13.03 -1.83 19.07
C TYR A 294 11.79 -1.28 19.78
N CYS A 295 11.59 -1.58 21.06
CA CYS A 295 10.56 -0.93 21.87
C CYS A 295 10.97 0.50 22.23
N LYS A 296 10.09 1.47 21.98
CA LYS A 296 10.25 2.87 22.42
C LYS A 296 9.28 3.29 23.52
N ASN A 297 8.37 2.40 23.92
CA ASN A 297 7.40 2.67 24.98
C ASN A 297 8.06 2.44 26.35
N ARG A 298 8.32 3.54 27.08
CA ARG A 298 9.00 3.51 28.39
C ARG A 298 8.28 2.64 29.42
N ASN A 299 6.95 2.61 29.41
CA ASN A 299 6.18 1.80 30.36
C ASN A 299 6.43 0.31 30.10
N ILE A 300 6.36 -0.11 28.84
CA ILE A 300 6.64 -1.51 28.45
C ILE A 300 8.07 -1.89 28.77
N ILE A 301 9.04 -1.01 28.51
CA ILE A 301 10.45 -1.25 28.88
C ILE A 301 10.59 -1.43 30.39
N SER A 302 9.91 -0.61 31.20
CA SER A 302 9.95 -0.74 32.67
C SER A 302 9.31 -2.03 33.20
N PHE A 303 8.40 -2.63 32.43
CA PHE A 303 7.72 -3.88 32.79
C PHE A 303 8.55 -5.14 32.52
N ARG A 304 9.66 -5.01 31.77
CA ARG A 304 10.50 -6.13 31.32
C ARG A 304 10.88 -7.10 32.44
N SER A 305 11.16 -6.58 33.63
CA SER A 305 11.63 -7.36 34.78
C SER A 305 10.54 -7.80 35.75
N ASP A 306 9.27 -7.45 35.50
CA ASP A 306 8.14 -7.75 36.38
C ASP A 306 7.26 -8.86 35.77
N PRO A 307 7.30 -10.10 36.31
CA PRO A 307 6.49 -11.21 35.80
C PRO A 307 4.99 -10.93 35.80
N LYS A 308 4.49 -10.11 36.74
CA LYS A 308 3.05 -9.77 36.83
C LYS A 308 2.59 -8.90 35.65
N LYS A 309 3.53 -8.33 34.88
CA LYS A 309 3.25 -7.48 33.72
C LYS A 309 3.34 -8.22 32.39
N GLN A 310 3.61 -9.52 32.39
CA GLN A 310 3.65 -10.34 31.18
C GLN A 310 2.44 -10.12 30.25
N PRO A 311 1.17 -10.13 30.72
CA PRO A 311 0.02 -9.93 29.84
C PRO A 311 0.04 -8.59 29.09
N LEU A 312 0.52 -7.52 29.74
CA LEU A 312 0.61 -6.19 29.13
C LEU A 312 1.72 -6.13 28.06
N ILE A 313 2.82 -6.86 28.27
CA ILE A 313 3.91 -6.97 27.30
C ILE A 313 3.43 -7.75 26.07
N GLU A 314 2.75 -8.88 26.27
CA GLU A 314 2.19 -9.69 25.19
C GLU A 314 1.14 -8.91 24.39
N GLU A 315 0.23 -8.17 25.04
CA GLU A 315 -0.78 -7.36 24.37
C GLU A 315 -0.15 -6.21 23.56
N TRP A 316 0.86 -5.56 24.11
CA TRP A 316 1.63 -4.56 23.38
C TRP A 316 2.31 -5.18 22.16
N TYR A 317 2.96 -6.33 22.32
CA TYR A 317 3.69 -6.98 21.23
C TYR A 317 2.75 -7.50 20.14
N LYS A 318 1.58 -8.02 20.54
CA LYS A 318 0.47 -8.31 19.64
C LYS A 318 0.08 -7.08 18.82
N SER A 319 -0.09 -5.93 19.46
CA SER A 319 -0.40 -4.67 18.76
C SER A 319 0.70 -4.25 17.78
N VAL A 320 1.97 -4.49 18.12
CA VAL A 320 3.12 -4.26 17.22
C VAL A 320 3.04 -5.14 15.97
N LEU A 321 2.80 -6.45 16.14
CA LEU A 321 2.70 -7.40 15.03
C LEU A 321 1.48 -7.12 14.14
N ILE A 322 0.32 -6.86 14.75
CA ILE A 322 -0.91 -6.47 14.05
C ILE A 322 -0.69 -5.20 13.22
N GLY A 323 -0.07 -4.17 13.80
CA GLY A 323 0.23 -2.92 13.08
C GLY A 323 1.14 -3.13 11.88
N LYS A 324 2.15 -4.02 12.01
CA LYS A 324 3.04 -4.39 10.89
C LYS A 324 2.29 -5.11 9.77
N ILE A 325 1.38 -6.02 10.10
CA ILE A 325 0.57 -6.75 9.11
C ILE A 325 -0.46 -5.81 8.46
N HIS A 326 -1.08 -4.90 9.21
CA HIS A 326 -1.95 -3.88 8.63
C HIS A 326 -1.22 -2.96 7.66
N PHE A 327 0.06 -2.65 7.90
CA PHE A 327 0.86 -1.92 6.92
C PHE A 327 1.04 -2.71 5.63
N ILE A 328 1.28 -4.04 5.70
CA ILE A 328 1.27 -4.90 4.51
C ILE A 328 -0.10 -4.83 3.81
N LYS A 329 -1.21 -5.02 4.54
CA LYS A 329 -2.59 -4.92 4.03
C LYS A 329 -2.82 -3.58 3.31
N GLN A 330 -2.36 -2.48 3.91
CA GLN A 330 -2.51 -1.14 3.35
C GLN A 330 -1.77 -0.97 2.03
N ILE A 331 -0.55 -1.51 1.88
CA ILE A 331 0.27 -1.33 0.67
C ILE A 331 -0.08 -2.35 -0.42
N LYS A 332 -0.27 -3.61 -0.04
CA LYS A 332 -0.51 -4.74 -0.95
C LYS A 332 -1.98 -4.93 -1.32
N GLY A 333 -2.90 -4.45 -0.47
CA GLY A 333 -4.32 -4.76 -0.56
C GLY A 333 -4.71 -5.95 0.31
N GLU A 334 -6.00 -6.03 0.61
CA GLU A 334 -6.55 -7.04 1.52
C GLU A 334 -6.77 -8.40 0.87
N HIS A 335 -6.87 -8.44 -0.45
CA HIS A 335 -6.97 -9.66 -1.25
C HIS A 335 -5.58 -10.21 -1.65
N SER A 336 -4.50 -9.66 -1.09
CA SER A 336 -3.16 -10.12 -1.44
C SER A 336 -2.71 -11.35 -0.67
N PHE A 337 -2.17 -12.35 -1.39
CA PHE A 337 -1.60 -13.56 -0.77
C PHE A 337 -0.43 -13.26 0.18
N THR A 338 0.28 -12.14 -0.05
CA THR A 338 1.33 -11.69 0.88
C THR A 338 0.75 -11.31 2.24
N PHE A 339 -0.41 -10.64 2.24
CA PHE A 339 -1.14 -10.32 3.47
C PHE A 339 -1.74 -11.58 4.08
N TYR A 340 -2.43 -12.41 3.28
CA TYR A 340 -3.03 -13.67 3.72
C TYR A 340 -2.06 -14.57 4.48
N SER A 341 -0.86 -14.80 3.93
CA SER A 341 0.16 -15.65 4.56
C SER A 341 0.53 -15.17 5.96
N LEU A 342 0.74 -13.86 6.14
CA LEU A 342 1.07 -13.30 7.45
C LEU A 342 -0.13 -13.26 8.40
N ALA A 343 -1.32 -12.96 7.87
CA ALA A 343 -2.56 -12.91 8.64
C ALA A 343 -2.96 -14.29 9.17
N LEU A 344 -2.77 -15.34 8.36
CA LEU A 344 -2.96 -16.74 8.75
C LEU A 344 -1.98 -17.15 9.85
N GLU A 345 -0.68 -16.84 9.69
CA GLU A 345 0.32 -17.10 10.74
C GLU A 345 0.00 -16.33 12.02
N ALA A 346 -0.45 -15.08 11.94
CA ALA A 346 -0.84 -14.30 13.10
C ALA A 346 -2.08 -14.90 13.82
N ASN A 347 -3.12 -15.26 13.08
CA ASN A 347 -4.30 -15.91 13.67
C ASN A 347 -3.91 -17.20 14.42
N LYS A 348 -2.95 -17.97 13.88
CA LYS A 348 -2.36 -19.15 14.57
C LYS A 348 -1.60 -18.75 15.84
N VAL A 349 -0.67 -17.80 15.75
CA VAL A 349 0.14 -17.33 16.89
C VAL A 349 -0.72 -16.90 18.08
N PHE A 350 -1.83 -16.22 17.82
CA PHE A 350 -2.67 -15.65 18.87
C PHE A 350 -3.91 -16.50 19.20
N SER A 351 -4.08 -17.65 18.55
CA SER A 351 -5.25 -18.54 18.67
C SER A 351 -6.59 -17.79 18.60
N LYS A 352 -6.66 -16.75 17.75
CA LYS A 352 -7.81 -15.86 17.61
C LYS A 352 -7.94 -15.40 16.16
N ASN A 353 -9.17 -15.20 15.71
CA ASN A 353 -9.45 -14.63 14.40
C ASN A 353 -9.28 -13.10 14.42
N ILE A 354 -8.01 -12.65 14.38
CA ILE A 354 -7.66 -11.23 14.39
C ILE A 354 -7.91 -10.60 13.03
N PHE A 355 -7.59 -11.35 11.97
CA PHE A 355 -7.82 -10.96 10.60
C PHE A 355 -8.85 -11.89 9.98
N ASP A 356 -9.92 -11.31 9.45
CA ASP A 356 -10.90 -12.06 8.67
C ASP A 356 -10.26 -12.60 7.38
N LEU A 357 -10.32 -13.93 7.22
CA LEU A 357 -9.78 -14.66 6.06
C LEU A 357 -10.89 -15.35 5.25
N THR A 358 -12.16 -15.01 5.50
CA THR A 358 -13.32 -15.63 4.82
C THR A 358 -13.19 -15.59 3.30
N TYR A 359 -12.76 -14.44 2.75
CA TYR A 359 -12.43 -14.29 1.33
C TYR A 359 -11.47 -15.38 0.83
N PHE A 360 -10.31 -15.53 1.47
CA PHE A 360 -9.30 -16.49 1.05
C PHE A 360 -9.73 -17.93 1.28
N ASN A 361 -10.49 -18.20 2.34
CA ASN A 361 -11.00 -19.54 2.62
C ASN A 361 -11.95 -20.00 1.51
N GLN A 362 -12.90 -19.14 1.12
CA GLN A 362 -13.81 -19.40 0.00
C GLN A 362 -13.05 -19.58 -1.32
N MET A 363 -12.09 -18.69 -1.61
CA MET A 363 -11.27 -18.80 -2.81
C MET A 363 -10.46 -20.11 -2.86
N ASN A 364 -9.84 -20.48 -1.74
CA ASN A 364 -9.06 -21.71 -1.65
C ASN A 364 -9.96 -22.94 -1.80
N GLU A 365 -11.17 -22.92 -1.23
CA GLU A 365 -12.12 -24.01 -1.42
C GLU A 365 -12.52 -24.17 -2.89
N ILE A 366 -12.87 -23.07 -3.56
CA ILE A 366 -13.20 -23.06 -4.99
C ILE A 366 -12.04 -23.62 -5.82
N ILE A 367 -10.85 -23.08 -5.63
CA ILE A 367 -9.67 -23.47 -6.41
C ILE A 367 -9.32 -24.95 -6.15
N ASN A 368 -9.30 -25.38 -4.88
CA ASN A 368 -8.88 -26.72 -4.51
C ASN A 368 -9.89 -27.81 -4.91
N LYS A 369 -11.18 -27.47 -5.11
CA LYS A 369 -12.22 -28.42 -5.53
C LYS A 369 -12.49 -28.42 -7.03
N ASN A 370 -12.11 -27.35 -7.75
CA ASN A 370 -12.48 -27.18 -9.15
C ASN A 370 -11.30 -27.16 -10.13
N VAL A 371 -10.04 -27.14 -9.68
CA VAL A 371 -8.87 -27.14 -10.56
C VAL A 371 -8.14 -28.48 -10.51
N PHE A 372 -7.73 -28.97 -11.67
CA PHE A 372 -7.19 -30.31 -11.88
C PHE A 372 -5.92 -30.25 -12.74
N VAL A 373 -5.03 -31.21 -12.52
CA VAL A 373 -3.95 -31.53 -13.45
C VAL A 373 -4.54 -32.40 -14.55
N LEU A 374 -4.24 -32.10 -15.81
CA LEU A 374 -4.48 -32.99 -16.95
C LEU A 374 -3.14 -33.63 -17.31
N GLN A 375 -3.10 -34.96 -17.37
CA GLN A 375 -1.90 -35.70 -17.76
C GLN A 375 -2.26 -36.76 -18.80
N SER A 376 -1.51 -36.78 -19.91
CA SER A 376 -1.68 -37.77 -20.98
C SER A 376 -1.35 -39.18 -20.49
N THR A 377 -1.85 -40.20 -21.18
CA THR A 377 -1.62 -41.60 -20.80
C THR A 377 -0.17 -42.03 -20.93
N ASP A 378 0.57 -41.43 -21.87
CA ASP A 378 2.01 -41.64 -22.05
C ASP A 378 2.89 -40.78 -21.13
N GLU A 379 2.27 -39.95 -20.28
CA GLU A 379 2.90 -38.98 -19.37
C GLU A 379 3.79 -37.93 -20.05
N MET A 380 3.75 -37.81 -21.37
CA MET A 380 4.57 -36.86 -22.13
C MET A 380 3.97 -35.45 -22.17
N LYS A 381 2.66 -35.32 -21.97
CA LYS A 381 1.96 -34.03 -21.96
C LYS A 381 1.20 -33.79 -20.67
N GLN A 382 1.22 -32.53 -20.28
CA GLN A 382 0.61 -32.08 -19.05
C GLN A 382 0.09 -30.65 -19.17
N GLY A 383 -1.03 -30.40 -18.50
CA GLY A 383 -1.53 -29.05 -18.32
C GLY A 383 -2.45 -28.96 -17.12
N SER A 384 -3.16 -27.84 -17.06
CA SER A 384 -4.18 -27.59 -16.03
C SER A 384 -5.56 -27.55 -16.67
N GLY A 385 -6.59 -27.79 -15.88
CA GLY A 385 -7.98 -27.64 -16.28
C GLY A 385 -8.84 -27.28 -15.09
N PHE A 386 -10.03 -26.76 -15.34
CA PHE A 386 -10.97 -26.46 -14.26
C PHE A 386 -12.40 -26.81 -14.62
N TYR A 387 -13.13 -27.30 -13.63
CA TYR A 387 -14.51 -27.75 -13.77
C TYR A 387 -15.49 -26.69 -13.32
N VAL A 388 -16.48 -26.39 -14.16
CA VAL A 388 -17.59 -25.49 -13.83
C VAL A 388 -18.90 -26.28 -13.86
N PRO A 389 -19.60 -26.42 -12.71
CA PRO A 389 -20.90 -27.08 -12.67
C PRO A 389 -21.88 -26.46 -13.67
N GLY A 390 -22.55 -27.31 -14.45
CA GLY A 390 -23.48 -26.91 -15.51
C GLY A 390 -22.84 -26.63 -16.88
N TYR A 391 -21.50 -26.62 -16.97
CA TYR A 391 -20.78 -26.48 -18.24
C TYR A 391 -19.90 -27.70 -18.55
N GLY A 392 -19.04 -28.10 -17.62
CA GLY A 392 -18.05 -29.16 -17.83
C GLY A 392 -16.63 -28.73 -17.47
N LEU A 393 -15.65 -29.45 -17.99
CA LEU A 393 -14.23 -29.19 -17.76
C LEU A 393 -13.65 -28.33 -18.88
N PHE A 394 -13.12 -27.16 -18.52
CA PHE A 394 -12.36 -26.29 -19.40
C PHE A 394 -10.86 -26.55 -19.29
N THR A 395 -10.16 -26.46 -20.42
CA THR A 395 -8.71 -26.34 -20.51
C THR A 395 -8.33 -25.54 -21.76
N SER A 396 -7.03 -25.33 -22.01
CA SER A 396 -6.56 -24.77 -23.28
C SER A 396 -6.53 -25.83 -24.37
N TYR A 397 -6.84 -25.47 -25.61
CA TYR A 397 -6.86 -26.41 -26.73
C TYR A 397 -5.50 -27.09 -26.92
N HIS A 398 -4.41 -26.33 -26.85
CA HIS A 398 -3.05 -26.87 -27.02
C HIS A 398 -2.63 -27.89 -25.95
N VAL A 399 -3.33 -27.96 -24.80
CA VAL A 399 -3.04 -28.96 -23.77
C VAL A 399 -3.50 -30.35 -24.23
N THR A 400 -4.55 -30.43 -25.05
CA THR A 400 -5.17 -31.69 -25.49
C THR A 400 -5.24 -31.82 -27.02
N GLU A 401 -4.36 -31.11 -27.74
CA GLU A 401 -4.40 -31.00 -29.21
C GLU A 401 -4.04 -32.29 -29.95
N ASP A 402 -3.31 -33.19 -29.31
CA ASP A 402 -2.93 -34.50 -29.87
C ASP A 402 -4.04 -35.53 -29.84
N LYS A 403 -5.16 -35.21 -29.18
CA LYS A 403 -6.32 -36.09 -29.03
C LYS A 403 -6.04 -37.36 -28.23
N ASP A 404 -4.95 -37.42 -27.46
CA ASP A 404 -4.71 -38.54 -26.55
C ASP A 404 -5.76 -38.58 -25.43
N PHE A 405 -5.72 -39.65 -24.64
CA PHE A 405 -6.45 -39.79 -23.39
C PHE A 405 -5.75 -39.06 -22.27
N TYR A 406 -6.51 -38.26 -21.52
CA TYR A 406 -6.00 -37.52 -20.36
C TYR A 406 -6.71 -37.94 -19.09
N TYR A 407 -5.94 -38.18 -18.04
CA TYR A 407 -6.46 -38.37 -16.70
C TYR A 407 -6.43 -37.05 -15.92
N LEU A 408 -7.46 -36.86 -15.08
CA LEU A 408 -7.54 -35.74 -14.17
C LEU A 408 -7.02 -36.14 -12.80
N TRP A 409 -6.11 -35.34 -12.27
CA TRP A 409 -5.56 -35.52 -10.92
C TRP A 409 -5.83 -34.30 -10.04
N GLN A 410 -5.99 -34.54 -8.74
CA GLN A 410 -6.10 -33.51 -7.72
C GLN A 410 -5.55 -34.05 -6.39
N ASN A 411 -4.63 -33.32 -5.75
CA ASN A 411 -4.00 -33.71 -4.48
C ASN A 411 -3.47 -35.16 -4.48
N ASP A 412 -2.79 -35.56 -5.55
CA ASP A 412 -2.24 -36.92 -5.77
C ASP A 412 -3.26 -38.06 -5.86
N VAL A 413 -4.54 -37.72 -5.93
CA VAL A 413 -5.63 -38.65 -6.16
C VAL A 413 -6.15 -38.47 -7.57
N LYS A 414 -6.35 -39.58 -8.28
CA LYS A 414 -7.03 -39.58 -9.57
C LYS A 414 -8.47 -39.10 -9.35
N ALA A 415 -8.78 -37.90 -9.85
CA ALA A 415 -10.04 -37.20 -9.60
C ALA A 415 -11.17 -37.74 -10.49
N VAL A 416 -10.85 -38.25 -11.68
CA VAL A 416 -11.82 -38.85 -12.59
C VAL A 416 -11.36 -40.24 -12.98
N ILE A 417 -12.26 -41.22 -12.82
CA ILE A 417 -11.99 -42.63 -13.10
C ILE A 417 -11.82 -42.87 -14.61
N SER A 418 -12.66 -42.24 -15.44
CA SER A 418 -12.62 -42.31 -16.91
C SER A 418 -11.79 -41.17 -17.52
N PRO A 419 -10.97 -41.42 -18.54
CA PRO A 419 -10.19 -40.37 -19.19
C PRO A 419 -11.07 -39.40 -19.99
N ILE A 420 -10.53 -38.22 -20.29
CA ILE A 420 -11.06 -37.30 -21.30
C ILE A 420 -10.29 -37.48 -22.61
N SER A 421 -10.97 -37.35 -23.74
CA SER A 421 -10.34 -37.32 -25.07
C SER A 421 -11.25 -36.58 -26.04
N ALA A 422 -10.65 -35.99 -27.08
CA ALA A 422 -11.37 -35.33 -28.16
C ALA A 422 -12.45 -36.23 -28.79
N ASP A 423 -12.18 -37.53 -28.88
CA ASP A 423 -13.04 -38.48 -29.57
C ASP A 423 -14.16 -39.07 -28.68
N ILE A 424 -14.19 -38.72 -27.38
CA ILE A 424 -15.09 -39.35 -26.41
C ILE A 424 -16.09 -38.36 -25.83
N ASN A 425 -15.58 -37.29 -25.24
CA ASN A 425 -16.39 -36.40 -24.40
C ASN A 425 -16.06 -34.93 -24.62
N GLN A 426 -15.39 -34.57 -25.71
CA GLN A 426 -15.25 -33.17 -26.09
C GLN A 426 -16.58 -32.63 -26.60
N VAL A 427 -17.00 -31.52 -26.02
CA VAL A 427 -18.23 -30.81 -26.40
C VAL A 427 -17.93 -29.77 -27.47
N SER A 428 -16.85 -29.03 -27.27
CA SER A 428 -16.39 -28.00 -28.21
C SER A 428 -14.93 -27.68 -27.96
N ALA A 429 -14.24 -27.25 -28.99
CA ALA A 429 -12.92 -26.67 -28.89
C ALA A 429 -12.72 -25.62 -29.98
N ASP A 430 -11.73 -24.75 -29.77
CA ASP A 430 -11.30 -23.77 -30.77
C ASP A 430 -9.80 -23.50 -30.64
N LYS A 431 -9.07 -23.69 -31.74
CA LYS A 431 -7.61 -23.50 -31.80
C LYS A 431 -7.19 -22.03 -31.74
N ILE A 432 -8.02 -21.12 -32.28
CA ILE A 432 -7.70 -19.69 -32.39
C ILE A 432 -7.93 -19.02 -31.03
N ILE A 433 -9.08 -19.28 -30.41
CA ILE A 433 -9.40 -18.82 -29.06
C ILE A 433 -8.53 -19.57 -28.03
N ASP A 434 -8.17 -20.81 -28.31
CA ASP A 434 -7.38 -21.73 -27.50
C ASP A 434 -8.09 -22.21 -26.23
N TYR A 435 -9.22 -22.89 -26.45
CA TYR A 435 -9.95 -23.58 -25.39
C TYR A 435 -10.43 -24.95 -25.86
N ALA A 436 -10.61 -25.86 -24.91
CA ALA A 436 -11.34 -27.11 -25.08
C ALA A 436 -12.29 -27.31 -23.89
N LEU A 437 -13.49 -27.80 -24.17
CA LEU A 437 -14.54 -28.11 -23.20
C LEU A 437 -14.91 -29.59 -23.28
N TYR A 438 -14.90 -30.26 -22.14
CA TYR A 438 -15.24 -31.68 -22.02
C TYR A 438 -16.45 -31.89 -21.10
N ASN A 439 -17.39 -32.74 -21.52
CA ASN A 439 -18.55 -33.12 -20.73
C ASN A 439 -18.20 -34.31 -19.85
N ILE A 440 -17.90 -34.03 -18.59
CA ILE A 440 -17.65 -35.02 -17.56
C ILE A 440 -18.41 -34.66 -16.30
N SER A 441 -18.65 -35.64 -15.44
CA SER A 441 -19.20 -35.41 -14.11
C SER A 441 -18.11 -35.65 -13.08
N ILE A 442 -17.82 -34.62 -12.27
CA ILE A 442 -16.87 -34.71 -11.15
C ILE A 442 -17.65 -34.56 -9.84
N ALA A 443 -17.49 -35.54 -8.94
CA ALA A 443 -18.06 -35.48 -7.61
C ALA A 443 -17.28 -34.50 -6.71
N ASN A 444 -17.93 -33.94 -5.68
CA ASN A 444 -17.30 -33.10 -4.66
C ASN A 444 -16.60 -31.82 -5.18
N VAL A 445 -17.20 -31.15 -6.16
CA VAL A 445 -16.77 -29.84 -6.65
C VAL A 445 -17.44 -28.70 -5.87
N ALA A 446 -16.80 -27.53 -5.76
CA ALA A 446 -17.44 -26.34 -5.21
C ALA A 446 -18.36 -25.68 -6.24
N SER A 447 -19.34 -24.91 -5.75
CA SER A 447 -20.11 -24.00 -6.61
C SER A 447 -19.17 -22.96 -7.22
N LEU A 448 -19.24 -22.79 -8.54
CA LEU A 448 -18.40 -21.86 -9.28
C LEU A 448 -19.24 -21.16 -10.34
N SER A 449 -19.18 -19.83 -10.39
CA SER A 449 -19.95 -19.02 -11.32
C SER A 449 -19.05 -18.36 -12.37
N MET A 450 -19.61 -18.17 -13.57
CA MET A 450 -18.97 -17.37 -14.61
C MET A 450 -19.12 -15.88 -14.27
N GLY A 451 -18.03 -15.14 -14.38
CA GLY A 451 -18.00 -13.69 -14.31
C GLY A 451 -18.07 -13.08 -15.71
N ASN A 452 -18.14 -11.75 -15.76
CA ASN A 452 -18.13 -10.98 -17.01
C ASN A 452 -16.71 -10.46 -17.26
N SER A 453 -16.00 -11.06 -18.21
CA SER A 453 -14.63 -10.68 -18.55
C SER A 453 -14.55 -9.41 -19.40
N SER A 454 -15.65 -8.99 -20.03
CA SER A 454 -15.76 -7.73 -20.77
C SER A 454 -15.63 -6.49 -19.88
N ASN A 455 -15.98 -6.62 -18.59
CA ASN A 455 -15.85 -5.55 -17.59
C ASN A 455 -14.40 -5.33 -17.10
N LEU A 456 -13.46 -6.22 -17.45
CA LEU A 456 -12.09 -6.15 -16.98
C LEU A 456 -11.30 -4.99 -17.60
N LYS A 457 -10.59 -4.25 -16.74
CA LYS A 457 -9.78 -3.08 -17.09
C LYS A 457 -8.30 -3.28 -16.75
N ILE A 458 -7.44 -2.53 -17.45
CA ILE A 458 -6.01 -2.48 -17.11
C ILE A 458 -5.87 -1.95 -15.67
N GLY A 459 -5.14 -2.68 -14.84
CA GLY A 459 -4.97 -2.39 -13.41
C GLY A 459 -5.85 -3.21 -12.47
N ASP A 460 -6.85 -3.93 -12.99
CA ASP A 460 -7.66 -4.84 -12.19
C ASP A 460 -6.82 -6.01 -11.66
N THR A 461 -7.19 -6.51 -10.48
CA THR A 461 -6.59 -7.72 -9.89
C THR A 461 -7.38 -8.94 -10.35
N VAL A 462 -6.65 -9.97 -10.76
CA VAL A 462 -7.17 -11.33 -10.97
C VAL A 462 -6.30 -12.33 -10.21
N VAL A 463 -6.87 -13.49 -9.88
CA VAL A 463 -6.12 -14.62 -9.32
C VAL A 463 -6.04 -15.70 -10.40
N ILE A 464 -4.83 -16.11 -10.72
CA ILE A 464 -4.57 -17.24 -11.61
C ILE A 464 -4.24 -18.46 -10.75
N ALA A 465 -4.80 -19.63 -11.09
CA ALA A 465 -4.48 -20.87 -10.41
C ALA A 465 -4.38 -22.06 -11.37
N GLY A 466 -3.37 -22.89 -11.14
CA GLY A 466 -3.05 -24.06 -11.96
C GLY A 466 -1.85 -24.82 -11.43
N PHE A 467 -1.40 -25.80 -12.22
CA PHE A 467 -0.36 -26.75 -11.89
C PHE A 467 0.83 -26.63 -12.87
N PRO A 468 1.71 -25.63 -12.70
CA PRO A 468 2.87 -25.49 -13.54
C PRO A 468 3.86 -26.65 -13.33
N ASN A 469 4.26 -27.32 -14.41
CA ASN A 469 5.19 -28.46 -14.42
C ASN A 469 4.97 -29.43 -13.23
N TYR A 470 3.72 -29.88 -13.03
CA TYR A 470 3.38 -30.61 -11.80
C TYR A 470 4.14 -31.92 -11.69
N ILE A 471 4.69 -32.12 -10.50
CA ILE A 471 5.26 -33.37 -10.03
C ILE A 471 4.31 -33.91 -8.97
N LYS A 472 4.18 -35.24 -8.89
CA LYS A 472 3.40 -35.91 -7.85
C LYS A 472 3.81 -35.41 -6.46
N GLY A 473 2.86 -34.93 -5.66
CA GLY A 473 3.07 -34.24 -4.39
C GLY A 473 2.82 -32.73 -4.45
N ASP A 474 2.80 -32.13 -5.65
CA ASP A 474 2.69 -30.69 -5.79
C ASP A 474 1.30 -30.16 -5.44
N THR A 475 1.30 -29.02 -4.76
CA THR A 475 0.08 -28.27 -4.47
C THR A 475 -0.22 -27.25 -5.57
N ILE A 476 -1.49 -26.88 -5.72
CA ILE A 476 -1.90 -25.89 -6.71
C ILE A 476 -1.17 -24.55 -6.53
N THR A 477 -0.59 -24.06 -7.62
CA THR A 477 0.01 -22.73 -7.66
C THR A 477 -1.08 -21.69 -7.80
N LYS A 478 -1.04 -20.65 -6.96
CA LYS A 478 -1.96 -19.53 -6.95
C LYS A 478 -1.18 -18.23 -6.97
N GLU A 479 -1.47 -17.36 -7.92
CA GLU A 479 -0.81 -16.07 -8.02
C GLU A 479 -1.82 -14.94 -8.21
N GLU A 480 -1.67 -13.88 -7.41
CA GLU A 480 -2.39 -12.63 -7.60
C GLU A 480 -1.68 -11.80 -8.67
N CYS A 481 -2.40 -11.45 -9.73
CA CYS A 481 -1.89 -10.76 -10.90
C CYS A 481 -2.63 -9.46 -11.14
N LYS A 482 -1.92 -8.46 -11.68
CA LYS A 482 -2.53 -7.24 -12.25
C LYS A 482 -2.66 -7.36 -13.75
N ILE A 483 -3.78 -6.93 -14.32
CA ILE A 483 -3.93 -6.79 -15.77
C ILE A 483 -3.04 -5.64 -16.25
N THR A 484 -2.06 -5.95 -17.10
CA THR A 484 -1.06 -4.99 -17.58
C THR A 484 -1.37 -4.46 -18.98
N GLY A 485 -2.22 -5.16 -19.73
CA GLY A 485 -2.64 -4.73 -21.06
C GLY A 485 -3.67 -5.67 -21.67
N LYS A 486 -4.29 -5.21 -22.76
CA LYS A 486 -5.18 -6.00 -23.62
C LYS A 486 -4.57 -6.02 -25.02
N THR A 487 -4.56 -7.17 -25.68
CA THR A 487 -4.04 -7.34 -27.03
C THR A 487 -4.87 -8.37 -27.79
N LYS A 488 -4.45 -8.73 -29.00
CA LYS A 488 -4.96 -9.87 -29.73
C LYS A 488 -3.85 -10.92 -29.86
N LEU A 489 -4.21 -12.19 -29.70
CA LEU A 489 -3.35 -13.34 -29.92
C LEU A 489 -4.03 -14.24 -30.94
N PHE A 490 -3.38 -14.48 -32.08
CA PHE A 490 -3.98 -15.14 -33.24
C PHE A 490 -5.33 -14.54 -33.68
N GLY A 491 -5.53 -13.24 -33.47
CA GLY A 491 -6.78 -12.53 -33.80
C GLY A 491 -7.82 -12.49 -32.66
N ALA A 492 -7.70 -13.36 -31.65
CA ALA A 492 -8.60 -13.42 -30.49
C ALA A 492 -8.19 -12.44 -29.37
N PRO A 493 -9.14 -11.79 -28.68
CA PRO A 493 -8.86 -10.98 -27.49
C PRO A 493 -8.04 -11.71 -26.41
N PHE A 494 -7.01 -11.04 -25.87
CA PHE A 494 -6.11 -11.60 -24.86
C PHE A 494 -5.73 -10.57 -23.81
N TYR A 495 -5.80 -10.95 -22.53
CA TYR A 495 -5.40 -10.08 -21.41
C TYR A 495 -4.01 -10.45 -20.91
N LYS A 496 -3.09 -9.48 -20.89
CA LYS A 496 -1.74 -9.64 -20.33
C LYS A 496 -1.75 -9.39 -18.84
N VAL A 497 -0.98 -10.17 -18.09
CA VAL A 497 -0.87 -10.05 -16.63
C VAL A 497 0.55 -9.69 -16.17
N SER A 498 0.70 -9.33 -14.90
CA SER A 498 1.99 -8.97 -14.30
C SER A 498 2.80 -10.16 -13.76
N GLY A 499 2.14 -11.29 -13.50
CA GLY A 499 2.75 -12.50 -12.95
C GLY A 499 3.45 -13.33 -14.02
N LYS A 500 4.34 -14.23 -13.60
CA LYS A 500 5.03 -15.14 -14.50
C LYS A 500 4.25 -16.44 -14.58
N ILE A 501 3.62 -16.69 -15.72
CA ILE A 501 2.98 -17.97 -16.00
C ILE A 501 4.07 -18.95 -16.45
N VAL A 502 4.25 -20.01 -15.67
CA VAL A 502 5.19 -21.10 -15.96
C VAL A 502 4.49 -22.16 -16.82
N HIS A 503 5.25 -22.89 -17.61
CA HIS A 503 4.75 -24.02 -18.41
C HIS A 503 3.99 -25.03 -17.52
N GLY A 504 2.99 -25.72 -18.08
CA GLY A 504 2.03 -26.59 -17.35
C GLY A 504 0.85 -25.86 -16.67
N ALA A 505 0.93 -24.54 -16.44
CA ALA A 505 -0.19 -23.78 -15.89
C ALA A 505 -1.30 -23.47 -16.92
N SER A 506 -1.01 -23.63 -18.22
CA SER A 506 -2.00 -23.44 -19.29
C SER A 506 -3.25 -24.29 -19.07
N GLY A 507 -4.40 -23.71 -19.36
CA GLY A 507 -5.71 -24.32 -19.11
C GLY A 507 -6.22 -24.16 -17.68
N GLY A 508 -5.41 -23.62 -16.77
CA GLY A 508 -5.83 -23.29 -15.41
C GLY A 508 -6.85 -22.14 -15.36
N ILE A 509 -7.36 -21.88 -14.17
CA ILE A 509 -8.47 -20.95 -13.93
C ILE A 509 -7.98 -19.52 -13.71
N VAL A 510 -8.75 -18.53 -14.17
CA VAL A 510 -8.59 -17.13 -13.79
C VAL A 510 -9.84 -16.62 -13.12
N LEU A 511 -9.71 -16.14 -11.89
CA LEU A 511 -10.79 -15.61 -11.06
C LEU A 511 -10.68 -14.08 -10.91
N ASN A 512 -11.82 -13.40 -10.89
CA ASN A 512 -11.89 -12.00 -10.43
C ASN A 512 -11.91 -11.92 -8.89
N THR A 513 -11.96 -10.70 -8.34
CA THR A 513 -12.04 -10.46 -6.90
C THR A 513 -13.37 -10.87 -6.24
N ASN A 514 -14.34 -11.37 -7.01
CA ASN A 514 -15.60 -11.92 -6.51
C ASN A 514 -15.62 -13.46 -6.63
N HIS A 515 -14.47 -14.10 -6.86
CA HIS A 515 -14.32 -15.54 -7.07
C HIS A 515 -15.09 -16.09 -8.29
N GLN A 516 -15.33 -15.26 -9.30
CA GLN A 516 -15.99 -15.69 -10.54
C GLN A 516 -14.96 -15.94 -11.63
N VAL A 517 -15.20 -16.95 -12.46
CA VAL A 517 -14.35 -17.28 -13.61
C VAL A 517 -14.38 -16.13 -14.61
N VAL A 518 -13.23 -15.60 -14.97
CA VAL A 518 -13.12 -14.54 -16.01
C VAL A 518 -12.15 -14.92 -17.13
N GLY A 519 -11.48 -16.07 -17.03
CA GLY A 519 -10.66 -16.56 -18.12
C GLY A 519 -9.98 -17.90 -17.87
N ILE A 520 -9.27 -18.33 -18.91
CA ILE A 520 -8.48 -19.56 -18.97
C ILE A 520 -7.01 -19.16 -19.14
N ILE A 521 -6.13 -19.65 -18.26
CA ILE A 521 -4.70 -19.34 -18.30
C ILE A 521 -4.11 -19.77 -19.64
N LYS A 522 -3.29 -18.91 -20.24
CA LYS A 522 -2.51 -19.22 -21.42
C LYS A 522 -1.07 -18.70 -21.26
N GLY A 523 -0.15 -19.65 -21.08
CA GLY A 523 1.29 -19.39 -21.10
C GLY A 523 1.79 -19.27 -22.55
N GLY A 524 2.68 -18.32 -22.83
CA GLY A 524 3.24 -18.15 -24.18
C GLY A 524 4.09 -19.34 -24.62
N CYS A 525 4.18 -19.56 -25.94
CA CYS A 525 4.84 -20.69 -26.58
C CYS A 525 6.23 -20.99 -26.00
N SER A 526 6.45 -22.27 -25.70
CA SER A 526 7.75 -22.88 -25.52
C SER A 526 8.40 -23.10 -26.87
N SER A 527 9.48 -22.37 -27.14
CA SER A 527 10.66 -22.93 -27.78
C SER A 527 11.84 -22.12 -27.26
N GLU A 528 12.90 -22.85 -26.91
CA GLU A 528 14.22 -22.32 -26.62
C GLU A 528 14.62 -21.31 -27.72
N ASP A 529 15.35 -20.26 -27.32
CA ASP A 529 15.74 -19.10 -28.13
C ASP A 529 14.65 -18.07 -28.42
N GLU A 530 14.43 -17.14 -27.48
CA GLU A 530 14.19 -15.73 -27.81
C GLU A 530 14.24 -14.84 -26.56
N ASP A 531 14.83 -13.65 -26.72
CA ASP A 531 15.03 -12.64 -25.70
C ASP A 531 13.81 -12.43 -24.76
N ASN A 532 14.11 -12.27 -23.48
CA ASN A 532 13.21 -12.17 -22.31
C ASN A 532 12.19 -11.01 -22.31
N THR A 533 11.84 -10.44 -23.48
CA THR A 533 10.98 -9.25 -23.62
C THR A 533 9.70 -9.45 -24.44
N SER A 534 9.50 -10.58 -25.13
CA SER A 534 8.36 -10.77 -26.05
C SER A 534 7.28 -11.79 -25.64
N ILE A 535 7.49 -12.63 -24.62
CA ILE A 535 6.51 -13.68 -24.26
C ILE A 535 5.22 -13.06 -23.73
N LYS A 536 4.15 -13.13 -24.53
CA LYS A 536 2.80 -12.68 -24.15
C LYS A 536 2.17 -13.70 -23.19
N GLN A 537 2.33 -13.46 -21.89
CA GLN A 537 1.69 -14.27 -20.83
C GLN A 537 0.40 -13.63 -20.34
N GLY A 538 -0.64 -14.44 -20.15
CA GLY A 538 -1.96 -13.93 -19.86
C GLY A 538 -3.06 -14.98 -19.82
N PHE A 539 -4.25 -14.57 -20.21
CA PHE A 539 -5.40 -15.46 -20.26
C PHE A 539 -6.36 -15.09 -21.39
N VAL A 540 -7.08 -16.11 -21.83
CA VAL A 540 -8.20 -16.00 -22.76
C VAL A 540 -9.44 -15.60 -21.95
N PRO A 541 -10.16 -14.53 -22.33
CA PRO A 541 -11.35 -14.07 -21.59
C PRO A 541 -12.50 -15.07 -21.71
N ILE A 542 -13.16 -15.38 -20.60
CA ILE A 542 -14.22 -16.42 -20.58
C ILE A 542 -15.43 -16.04 -21.46
N ASP A 543 -15.85 -14.77 -21.49
CA ASP A 543 -16.96 -14.31 -22.35
C ASP A 543 -16.75 -14.63 -23.84
N LEU A 544 -15.49 -14.66 -24.31
CA LEU A 544 -15.17 -15.03 -25.68
C LEU A 544 -15.47 -16.52 -25.94
N VAL A 545 -15.08 -17.38 -25.00
CA VAL A 545 -15.36 -18.82 -25.03
C VAL A 545 -16.87 -19.07 -24.96
N ILE A 546 -17.57 -18.39 -24.05
CA ILE A 546 -19.03 -18.52 -23.92
C ILE A 546 -19.76 -18.06 -25.19
N SER A 547 -19.28 -16.98 -25.83
CA SER A 547 -19.88 -16.50 -27.09
C SER A 547 -19.71 -17.51 -28.22
N ASP A 548 -18.54 -18.14 -28.32
CA ASP A 548 -18.28 -19.19 -29.32
C ASP A 548 -19.12 -20.46 -29.06
N LEU A 549 -19.25 -20.89 -27.80
CA LEU A 549 -20.12 -22.02 -27.42
C LEU A 549 -21.58 -21.78 -27.81
N LYS A 550 -22.11 -20.56 -27.59
CA LYS A 550 -23.46 -20.18 -28.01
C LYS A 550 -23.61 -20.16 -29.53
N ALA A 551 -22.60 -19.66 -30.25
CA ALA A 551 -22.61 -19.64 -31.72
C ALA A 551 -22.61 -21.06 -32.32
N LYS A 552 -22.01 -22.02 -31.62
CA LYS A 552 -22.00 -23.45 -31.97
C LYS A 552 -23.22 -24.23 -31.44
N SER A 553 -24.19 -23.57 -30.81
CA SER A 553 -25.38 -24.18 -30.19
C SER A 553 -25.07 -25.26 -29.15
N VAL A 554 -23.95 -25.10 -28.43
CA VAL A 554 -23.49 -26.02 -27.37
C VAL A 554 -24.09 -25.66 -26.00
N LEU A 555 -24.46 -24.39 -25.82
CA LEU A 555 -25.15 -23.81 -24.67
C LEU A 555 -26.47 -23.21 -25.14
#